data_AF-A0A2N6B2E6-F1
#
_entry.id   AF-A0A2N6B2E6-F1
#
_cell.length_a   1.000
_cell.length_b   1.000
_cell.length_c   1.000
_cell.angle_alpha   90.00
_cell.angle_beta   90.00
_cell.angle_gamma   90.00
#
_symmetry.space_group_name_H-M   'P 1'
#
loop_
_entity.id
_entity.type
_entity.pdbx_description
1 polymer ?
#
loop_
_entity_poly.entity_id
_entity_poly.type
_entity_poly.pdbx_seq_one_letter_code
_entity_poly.pdbx_strand_id
1 'polypeptide(L)' 'VGWMHVYGLSVLCGIGFTMSLFISSLAFEQGGGAMMMNDRLGVIAGSLISAIAGYVVLRFLARPAQK' A
#
# COMPACT_ATOMS: atom_id res chain seq x y z
N VAL A 1 -11.12 -19.44 7.43
CA VAL A 1 -10.34 -18.20 7.32
C VAL A 1 -10.04 -17.70 8.72
N GLY A 2 -8.78 -17.73 9.17
CA GLY A 2 -8.45 -17.20 10.50
C GLY A 2 -8.43 -15.67 10.50
N TRP A 3 -8.79 -15.04 11.62
CA TRP A 3 -8.78 -13.57 11.79
C TRP A 3 -7.43 -12.92 11.40
N MET A 4 -6.32 -13.66 11.59
CA MET A 4 -4.97 -13.27 11.17
C MET A 4 -4.80 -13.10 9.65
N HIS A 5 -5.50 -13.90 8.84
CA HIS A 5 -5.48 -13.75 7.37
C HIS A 5 -6.25 -12.51 6.92
N VAL A 6 -7.39 -12.22 7.55
CA VAL A 6 -8.19 -11.01 7.25
C VAL A 6 -7.39 -9.76 7.58
N TYR A 7 -6.66 -9.78 8.71
CA TYR A 7 -5.77 -8.70 9.10
C TYR A 7 -4.56 -8.54 8.16
N GLY A 8 -3.96 -9.64 7.69
CA GLY A 8 -2.91 -9.56 6.67
C GLY A 8 -3.40 -8.99 5.34
N LEU A 9 -4.61 -9.39 4.91
CA LEU A 9 -5.25 -8.89 3.70
C LEU A 9 -5.62 -7.40 3.79
N SER A 10 -6.08 -6.91 4.94
CA SER A 10 -6.39 -5.48 5.10
C SER A 10 -5.14 -4.61 4.98
N VAL A 11 -3.99 -5.07 5.48
CA VAL A 11 -2.70 -4.39 5.33
C VAL A 11 -2.23 -4.40 3.86
N LEU A 12 -2.38 -5.54 3.16
CA LEU A 12 -2.09 -5.61 1.72
C LEU A 12 -3.03 -4.73 0.86
N CYS A 13 -4.28 -4.54 1.29
CA CYS A 13 -5.23 -3.68 0.60
C CYS A 13 -4.78 -2.21 0.56
N GLY A 14 -3.86 -1.82 1.44
CA GLY A 14 -3.20 -0.51 1.42
C GLY A 14 -2.25 -0.28 0.24
N ILE A 15 -2.03 -1.26 -0.64
CA ILE A 15 -1.23 -1.11 -1.86
C ILE A 15 -2.09 -0.42 -2.94
N GLY A 16 -2.09 0.90 -2.93
CA GLY A 16 -2.95 1.73 -3.76
C GLY A 16 -2.30 2.29 -5.04
N PHE A 17 -1.12 1.81 -5.46
CA PHE A 17 -0.27 2.42 -6.50
C PHE A 17 -1.02 3.20 -7.59
N THR A 18 -1.92 2.56 -8.35
CA THR A 18 -2.66 3.20 -9.45
C THR A 18 -3.78 4.14 -9.00
N MET A 19 -4.53 3.81 -7.95
CA MET A 19 -5.60 4.66 -7.41
C MET A 19 -5.05 5.90 -6.69
N SER A 20 -3.96 5.73 -5.93
CA SER A 20 -3.27 6.83 -5.26
C SER A 20 -2.63 7.77 -6.25
N LEU A 21 -1.93 7.26 -7.29
CA LEU A 21 -1.37 8.12 -8.35
C LEU A 21 -2.44 8.93 -9.09
N PHE A 22 -3.65 8.37 -9.23
CA PHE A 22 -4.79 9.08 -9.80
C PHE A 22 -5.28 10.21 -8.87
N ILE A 23 -5.44 9.92 -7.58
CA ILE A 23 -5.78 10.93 -6.55
C ILE A 23 -4.75 12.06 -6.53
N SER A 24 -3.46 11.72 -6.60
CA SER A 24 -2.36 12.67 -6.59
C SER A 24 -2.33 13.56 -7.83
N SER A 25 -2.71 12.98 -8.99
CA SER A 25 -2.83 13.74 -10.23
C SER A 25 -3.96 14.77 -10.14
N LEU A 26 -5.08 14.44 -9.50
CA LEU A 26 -6.20 15.37 -9.27
C LEU A 26 -5.86 16.42 -8.20
N ALA A 27 -5.16 16.02 -7.14
CA ALA A 27 -4.83 16.89 -6.00
C ALA A 27 -3.82 17.98 -6.36
N PHE A 28 -2.93 17.72 -7.32
CA PHE A 28 -1.84 18.63 -7.70
C PHE A 28 -1.86 19.05 -9.16
N GLU A 29 -3.01 18.93 -9.85
CA GLU A 29 -3.17 19.33 -11.26
C GLU A 29 -2.79 20.82 -11.49
N GLN A 30 -2.93 21.68 -10.46
CA GLN A 30 -2.55 23.10 -10.49
C GLN A 30 -1.22 23.45 -9.77
N GLY A 31 -0.58 22.49 -9.10
CA GLY A 31 0.65 22.70 -8.33
C GLY A 31 1.89 22.29 -9.14
N GLY A 32 2.74 23.25 -9.51
CA GLY A 32 3.90 23.04 -10.39
C GLY A 32 4.72 21.76 -10.13
N GLY A 33 5.31 21.20 -11.20
CA GLY A 33 5.80 19.82 -11.30
C GLY A 33 6.75 19.28 -10.22
N ALA A 34 7.34 20.14 -9.38
CA ALA A 34 8.14 19.70 -8.23
C ALA A 34 7.32 18.98 -7.15
N MET A 35 6.07 19.40 -6.87
CA MET A 35 5.20 18.71 -5.89
C MET A 35 4.71 17.37 -6.41
N MET A 36 4.43 17.28 -7.72
CA MET A 36 3.98 16.06 -8.38
C MET A 36 5.02 14.93 -8.34
N MET A 37 6.31 15.27 -8.42
CA MET A 37 7.42 14.31 -8.27
C MET A 37 7.50 13.76 -6.84
N ASN A 38 7.35 14.63 -5.84
CA ASN A 38 7.46 14.27 -4.43
C ASN A 38 6.29 13.38 -3.97
N ASP A 39 5.10 13.64 -4.49
CA ASP A 39 3.92 12.83 -4.19
C ASP A 39 4.03 11.41 -4.78
N ARG A 40 4.46 11.28 -6.05
CA ARG A 40 4.72 9.97 -6.68
C ARG A 40 5.72 9.14 -5.86
N LEU A 41 6.79 9.77 -5.38
CA LEU A 41 7.76 9.14 -4.47
C LEU A 41 7.10 8.68 -3.16
N GLY A 42 6.21 9.51 -2.58
CA GLY A 42 5.42 9.17 -1.40
C GLY A 42 4.51 7.96 -1.62
N VAL A 43 3.76 7.92 -2.73
CA VAL A 43 2.86 6.81 -3.08
C VAL A 43 3.64 5.50 -3.28
N ILE A 44 4.79 5.57 -3.95
CA ILE A 44 5.66 4.40 -4.15
C ILE A 44 6.22 3.92 -2.80
N ALA A 45 6.75 4.84 -1.99
CA ALA A 45 7.31 4.50 -0.69
C ALA A 45 6.26 3.92 0.28
N GLY A 46 5.07 4.54 0.36
CA GLY A 46 3.96 4.06 1.17
C GLY A 46 3.45 2.68 0.72
N SER A 47 3.33 2.47 -0.59
CA SER A 47 2.93 1.16 -1.14
C SER A 47 3.98 0.08 -0.83
N LEU A 48 5.27 0.42 -0.88
CA LEU A 48 6.35 -0.49 -0.52
C LEU A 48 6.32 -0.87 0.97
N ILE A 49 6.05 0.11 1.85
CA ILE A 49 5.90 -0.13 3.28
C ILE A 49 4.69 -1.04 3.54
N SER A 50 3.53 -0.79 2.91
CA SER A 50 2.36 -1.68 3.01
C SER A 50 2.65 -3.09 2.49
N ALA A 51 3.39 -3.23 1.39
CA ALA A 51 3.77 -4.53 0.85
C ALA A 51 4.69 -5.31 1.79
N ILE A 52 5.71 -4.66 2.36
CA ILE A 52 6.62 -5.27 3.33
C ILE A 52 5.87 -5.62 4.62
N ALA A 53 5.10 -4.68 5.18
CA ALA A 53 4.34 -4.90 6.40
C ALA A 53 3.30 -6.02 6.22
N GLY A 54 2.54 -6.01 5.12
CA GLY A 54 1.55 -7.05 4.81
C GLY A 54 2.20 -8.41 4.58
N TYR A 55 3.35 -8.46 3.89
CA TYR A 55 4.12 -9.69 3.71
C TYR A 55 4.66 -10.22 5.03
N VAL A 56 5.24 -9.38 5.89
CA VAL A 56 5.74 -9.77 7.22
C VAL A 56 4.58 -10.28 8.08
N VAL A 57 3.45 -9.59 8.11
CA VAL A 57 2.26 -10.01 8.86
C VAL A 57 1.76 -11.37 8.36
N LEU A 58 1.66 -11.57 7.05
CA LEU A 58 1.27 -12.88 6.50
C LEU A 58 2.34 -13.96 6.74
N ARG A 59 3.62 -13.63 6.63
CA ARG A 59 4.71 -14.61 6.76
C ARG A 59 4.91 -15.09 8.20
N PHE A 60 4.73 -14.21 9.18
CA PHE A 60 5.00 -14.48 10.60
C PHE A 60 3.73 -14.71 11.43
N LEU A 61 2.63 -13.99 11.16
CA LEU A 61 1.39 -14.12 11.95
C LEU A 61 0.36 -15.04 11.28
N ALA A 62 0.33 -15.11 9.95
CA ALA A 62 -0.43 -16.17 9.30
C ALA A 62 0.37 -17.47 9.39
N ARG A 63 0.19 -18.19 10.51
CA ARG A 63 0.51 -19.63 10.58
C ARG A 63 -0.05 -20.26 9.30
N PRO A 64 0.72 -21.11 8.58
CA PRO A 64 0.32 -21.64 7.29
C PRO A 64 -1.13 -22.10 7.44
N ALA A 65 -2.01 -21.56 6.60
CA ALA A 65 -3.33 -22.12 6.43
C ALA A 65 -3.12 -23.57 6.03
N GLN A 66 -3.11 -24.45 7.03
CA GLN A 66 -3.08 -25.88 6.87
C GLN A 66 -4.44 -26.24 6.27
N LYS A 67 -4.47 -26.30 4.93
CA LYS A 67 -5.05 -27.36 4.10
C LYS A 67 -5.02 -26.93 2.64
#